data_AF-A0A376UEC5-F1
#
_entry.id   AF-A0A376UEC5-F1
#
_cell.length_a   1.000
_cell.length_b   1.000
_cell.length_c   1.000
_cell.angle_alpha   90.00
_cell.angle_beta   90.00
_cell.angle_gamma   90.00
#
_symmetry.space_group_name_H-M   'P 1'
#
loop_
_entity.id
_entity.type
_entity.pdbx_description
1 polymer ?
#
loop_
_entity_poly.entity_id
_entity_poly.type
_entity_poly.pdbx_seq_one_letter_code
_entity_poly.pdbx_strand_id
1 'polypeptide(L)'
;MEEIDELRWSLCTIAMNTAHLSFECVVLLAERLRWLQEENVGEIDEEELESFLYAIAKGNVFNFQTILHLPVAVQNDTIDFYQMFARIWSSHPEWLTLYLAQHRAVIIPDDAKLHRNLLRWYSAGRLGIPELLDYARSWREAESDNEDALIMNTHNASIVEKAKACWQNFVTTGASIPPPRRML
;
A
#
# COMPACT_ATOMS: atom_id res chain seq x y z
N MET A 1 -29.88 12.78 22.28
CA MET A 1 -28.50 12.43 22.68
C MET A 1 -28.45 10.99 23.17
N GLU A 2 -29.44 10.52 23.96
CA GLU A 2 -29.54 9.11 24.40
C GLU A 2 -29.52 8.08 23.25
N GLU A 3 -30.24 8.27 22.14
CA GLU A 3 -30.24 7.30 21.02
C GLU A 3 -28.85 7.08 20.39
N ILE A 4 -27.95 8.07 20.43
CA ILE A 4 -26.59 7.94 19.87
C ILE A 4 -25.69 7.15 20.83
N ASP A 5 -25.92 7.28 22.13
CA ASP A 5 -25.18 6.51 23.14
C ASP A 5 -25.57 5.03 23.10
N GLU A 6 -26.84 4.72 22.82
CA GLU A 6 -27.32 3.34 22.60
C GLU A 6 -26.68 2.69 21.37
N LEU A 7 -26.32 3.48 20.35
CA LEU A 7 -25.70 2.97 19.12
C LEU A 7 -24.17 2.95 19.16
N ARG A 8 -23.54 3.41 20.24
CA ARG A 8 -22.08 3.60 20.35
C ARG A 8 -21.31 2.32 20.04
N TRP A 9 -21.55 1.28 20.82
CA TRP A 9 -20.82 0.02 20.74
C TRP A 9 -21.29 -0.82 19.57
N SER A 10 -22.59 -0.80 19.23
CA SER A 10 -23.10 -1.48 18.04
C SER A 10 -22.50 -0.93 16.73
N LEU A 11 -22.35 0.39 16.59
CA LEU A 11 -21.65 1.00 15.45
C LEU A 11 -20.15 0.71 15.48
N CYS A 12 -19.53 0.60 16.66
CA CYS A 12 -18.14 0.16 16.78
C CYS A 12 -17.96 -1.27 16.27
N THR A 13 -18.81 -2.20 16.69
CA THR A 13 -18.82 -3.58 16.19
C THR A 13 -19.03 -3.62 14.69
N ILE A 14 -19.96 -2.83 14.14
CA ILE A 14 -20.16 -2.76 12.68
C ILE A 14 -18.90 -2.24 12.00
N ALA A 15 -18.30 -1.16 12.50
CA ALA A 15 -17.09 -0.58 11.92
C ALA A 15 -15.90 -1.55 11.94
N MET A 16 -15.72 -2.31 13.03
CA MET A 16 -14.69 -3.36 13.15
C MET A 16 -14.86 -4.49 12.14
N ASN A 17 -16.11 -4.84 11.81
CA ASN A 17 -16.43 -5.96 10.93
C ASN A 17 -16.65 -5.56 9.46
N THR A 18 -16.61 -4.26 9.15
CA THR A 18 -16.85 -3.78 7.78
C THR A 18 -15.53 -3.65 7.02
N ALA A 19 -15.44 -4.34 5.89
CA ALA A 19 -14.32 -4.19 4.98
C ALA A 19 -14.36 -2.86 4.21
N HIS A 20 -13.20 -2.37 3.78
CA HIS A 20 -13.05 -1.20 2.89
C HIS A 20 -13.59 0.14 3.44
N LEU A 21 -13.64 0.31 4.76
CA LEU A 21 -13.94 1.61 5.37
C LEU A 21 -12.72 2.54 5.35
N SER A 22 -12.94 3.81 4.99
CA SER A 22 -11.91 4.84 5.19
C SER A 22 -11.75 5.10 6.69
N PHE A 23 -10.52 4.99 7.19
CA PHE A 23 -10.22 5.31 8.58
C PHE A 23 -10.48 6.77 8.94
N GLU A 24 -10.51 7.70 7.99
CA GLU A 24 -10.94 9.08 8.25
C GLU A 24 -12.41 9.14 8.70
N CYS A 25 -13.28 8.35 8.05
CA CYS A 25 -14.69 8.24 8.45
C CYS A 25 -14.81 7.55 9.82
N VAL A 26 -14.00 6.53 10.07
CA VAL A 26 -14.01 5.80 11.34
C VAL A 26 -13.50 6.67 12.49
N VAL A 27 -12.47 7.50 12.27
CA VAL A 27 -11.97 8.46 13.27
C VAL A 27 -13.07 9.47 13.62
N LEU A 28 -13.78 10.02 12.62
CA LEU A 28 -14.92 10.91 12.89
C LEU A 28 -16.01 10.23 13.72
N LEU A 29 -16.30 8.95 13.46
CA LEU A 29 -17.24 8.17 14.27
C LEU A 29 -16.70 7.95 15.68
N ALA A 30 -15.43 7.55 15.82
CA ALA A 30 -14.77 7.29 17.09
C ALA A 30 -14.75 8.53 18.00
N GLU A 31 -14.49 9.71 17.44
CA GLU A 31 -14.53 10.99 18.15
C GLU A 31 -15.96 11.35 18.60
N ARG A 32 -16.94 11.18 17.71
CA ARG A 32 -18.34 11.53 17.98
C ARG A 32 -18.99 10.60 19.00
N LEU A 33 -18.65 9.32 18.94
CA LEU A 33 -19.16 8.25 19.80
C LEU A 33 -18.28 8.01 21.03
N ARG A 34 -17.15 8.73 21.15
CA ARG A 34 -16.25 8.72 22.30
C ARG A 34 -15.68 7.34 22.65
N TRP A 35 -15.36 6.53 21.64
CA TRP A 35 -14.85 5.15 21.83
C TRP A 35 -13.57 5.07 22.68
N LEU A 36 -12.77 6.15 22.76
CA LEU A 36 -11.54 6.23 23.57
C LEU A 36 -11.75 6.75 25.00
N GLN A 37 -12.90 7.35 25.30
CA GLN A 37 -13.12 8.13 26.54
C GLN A 37 -14.07 7.44 27.51
N GLU A 38 -14.87 6.51 27.00
CA GLU A 38 -15.90 5.79 27.75
C GLU A 38 -15.44 4.35 28.00
N GLU A 39 -15.63 3.85 29.22
CA GLU A 39 -15.29 2.47 29.54
C GLU A 39 -16.18 1.52 28.72
N ASN A 40 -15.51 0.62 28.01
CA ASN A 40 -16.18 -0.50 27.37
C ASN A 40 -16.80 -1.39 28.45
N VAL A 41 -18.13 -1.49 28.47
CA VAL A 41 -18.89 -2.21 29.51
C VAL A 41 -18.91 -3.73 29.25
N GLY A 42 -17.86 -4.25 28.61
CA GLY A 42 -17.73 -5.66 28.20
C GLY A 42 -18.54 -6.03 26.95
N GLU A 43 -18.94 -5.06 26.13
CA GLU A 43 -19.68 -5.32 24.88
C GLU A 43 -18.77 -5.77 23.73
N ILE A 44 -17.51 -5.34 23.76
CA ILE A 44 -16.48 -5.67 22.77
C ILE A 44 -15.28 -6.26 23.52
N ASP A 45 -14.53 -7.17 22.89
CA ASP A 45 -13.25 -7.60 23.43
C ASP A 45 -12.26 -6.42 23.48
N GLU A 46 -11.58 -6.24 24.62
CA GLU A 46 -10.71 -5.09 24.86
C GLU A 46 -9.47 -5.11 23.94
N GLU A 47 -8.89 -6.28 23.68
CA GLU A 47 -7.74 -6.43 22.81
C GLU A 47 -8.13 -6.15 21.34
N GLU A 48 -9.28 -6.63 20.90
CA GLU A 48 -9.81 -6.33 19.56
C GLU A 48 -10.10 -4.83 19.39
N LEU A 49 -10.68 -4.18 20.41
CA LEU A 49 -10.95 -2.75 20.40
C LEU A 49 -9.67 -1.93 20.36
N GLU A 50 -8.68 -2.25 21.19
CA GLU A 50 -7.38 -1.57 21.20
C GLU A 50 -6.66 -1.71 19.85
N SER A 51 -6.63 -2.92 19.30
CA SER A 51 -6.03 -3.20 17.98
C SER A 51 -6.71 -2.40 16.87
N PHE A 52 -8.04 -2.31 16.90
CA PHE A 52 -8.82 -1.52 15.95
C PHE A 52 -8.54 -0.01 16.11
N LEU A 53 -8.55 0.52 17.33
CA LEU A 53 -8.26 1.92 17.62
C LEU A 53 -6.82 2.29 17.22
N TYR A 54 -5.87 1.38 17.41
CA TYR A 54 -4.50 1.55 16.93
C TYR A 54 -4.43 1.59 15.40
N ALA A 55 -5.17 0.70 14.71
CA ALA A 55 -5.22 0.67 13.25
C ALA A 55 -5.79 1.97 12.65
N ILE A 56 -6.89 2.50 13.20
CA ILE A 56 -7.48 3.76 12.72
C ILE A 56 -6.56 4.95 13.00
N ALA A 57 -5.82 4.95 14.11
CA ALA A 57 -4.84 5.98 14.44
C ALA A 57 -3.63 5.98 13.48
N LYS A 58 -3.22 4.81 13.00
CA LYS A 58 -2.20 4.68 11.93
C LYS A 58 -2.67 5.28 10.60
N GLY A 59 -3.99 5.35 10.41
CA GLY A 59 -4.64 5.93 9.24
C GLY A 59 -4.56 5.04 8.00
N ASN A 60 -5.25 5.46 6.94
CA ASN A 60 -5.26 4.71 5.68
C ASN A 60 -3.84 4.60 5.10
N VAL A 61 -3.59 3.49 4.39
CA VAL A 61 -2.32 3.24 3.68
C VAL A 61 -2.10 4.28 2.57
N PHE A 62 -3.19 4.73 1.94
CA PHE A 62 -3.22 5.78 0.92
C PHE A 62 -4.58 6.50 0.93
N ASN A 63 -4.70 7.64 0.26
CA ASN A 63 -5.96 8.35 0.10
C ASN A 63 -6.93 7.62 -0.87
N PHE A 64 -8.04 7.08 -0.37
CA PHE A 64 -9.02 6.36 -1.18
C PHE A 64 -9.73 7.22 -2.24
N GLN A 65 -9.71 8.56 -2.09
CA GLN A 65 -10.30 9.45 -3.10
C GLN A 65 -9.63 9.31 -4.47
N THR A 66 -8.35 8.91 -4.49
CA THR A 66 -7.55 8.72 -5.70
C THR A 66 -8.08 7.60 -6.60
N ILE A 67 -8.88 6.67 -6.07
CA ILE A 67 -9.39 5.50 -6.80
C ILE A 67 -10.91 5.52 -7.00
N LEU A 68 -11.63 6.55 -6.52
CA LEU A 68 -13.11 6.59 -6.58
C LEU A 68 -13.69 6.55 -7.99
N HIS A 69 -12.90 6.94 -8.99
CA HIS A 69 -13.29 6.91 -10.40
C HIS A 69 -13.29 5.50 -11.01
N LEU A 70 -12.74 4.50 -10.30
CA LEU A 70 -12.66 3.11 -10.75
C LEU A 70 -13.93 2.32 -10.39
N PRO A 71 -14.20 1.17 -11.04
CA PRO A 71 -15.26 0.27 -10.62
C PRO A 71 -15.05 -0.22 -9.17
N VAL A 72 -16.12 -0.37 -8.39
CA VAL A 72 -16.06 -0.78 -6.97
C VAL A 72 -15.23 -2.05 -6.75
N ALA A 73 -15.35 -3.04 -7.64
CA ALA A 73 -14.55 -4.27 -7.54
C ALA A 73 -13.03 -4.00 -7.64
N VAL A 74 -12.62 -3.05 -8.48
CA VAL A 74 -11.21 -2.64 -8.63
C VAL A 74 -10.76 -1.82 -7.43
N GLN A 75 -11.64 -0.96 -6.90
CA GLN A 75 -11.35 -0.20 -5.68
C GLN A 75 -11.07 -1.14 -4.51
N ASN A 76 -11.96 -2.10 -4.25
CA ASN A 76 -11.83 -3.04 -3.15
C ASN A 76 -10.56 -3.90 -3.28
N ASP A 77 -10.28 -4.45 -4.47
CA ASP A 77 -9.06 -5.25 -4.68
C ASP A 77 -7.79 -4.43 -4.49
N THR A 78 -7.80 -3.15 -4.91
CA THR A 78 -6.67 -2.23 -4.70
C THR A 78 -6.47 -1.93 -3.21
N ILE A 79 -7.55 -1.69 -2.46
CA ILE A 79 -7.50 -1.47 -1.01
C ILE A 79 -6.96 -2.72 -0.31
N ASP A 80 -7.51 -3.89 -0.60
CA ASP A 80 -7.09 -5.17 0.00
C ASP A 80 -5.60 -5.44 -0.26
N PHE A 81 -5.14 -5.18 -1.48
CA PHE A 81 -3.74 -5.34 -1.85
C PHE A 81 -2.83 -4.48 -0.98
N TYR A 82 -3.07 -3.16 -0.91
CA TYR A 82 -2.17 -2.27 -0.17
C TYR A 82 -2.29 -2.42 1.35
N GLN A 83 -3.47 -2.78 1.86
CA GLN A 83 -3.64 -3.12 3.28
C GLN A 83 -2.86 -4.38 3.65
N MET A 84 -2.99 -5.45 2.85
CA MET A 84 -2.22 -6.68 3.06
C MET A 84 -0.72 -6.42 2.91
N PHE A 85 -0.31 -5.63 1.91
CA PHE A 85 1.08 -5.26 1.69
C PHE A 85 1.67 -4.54 2.90
N ALA A 86 0.96 -3.53 3.43
CA ALA A 86 1.38 -2.79 4.61
C ALA A 86 1.43 -3.67 5.87
N ARG A 87 0.52 -4.65 5.99
CA ARG A 87 0.51 -5.63 7.09
C ARG A 87 1.71 -6.57 6.99
N ILE A 88 1.97 -7.15 5.82
CA ILE A 88 3.14 -7.99 5.55
C ILE A 88 4.41 -7.21 5.89
N TRP A 89 4.54 -5.98 5.39
CA TRP A 89 5.69 -5.14 5.70
C TRP A 89 5.89 -4.91 7.20
N SER A 90 4.80 -4.68 7.94
CA SER A 90 4.87 -4.37 9.37
C SER A 90 5.15 -5.60 10.25
N SER A 91 4.67 -6.78 9.86
CA SER A 91 4.68 -7.98 10.72
C SER A 91 5.59 -9.11 10.21
N HIS A 92 5.64 -9.32 8.89
CA HIS A 92 6.33 -10.45 8.25
C HIS A 92 7.03 -10.00 6.94
N PRO A 93 8.00 -9.07 6.99
CA PRO A 93 8.65 -8.53 5.80
C PRO A 93 9.33 -9.61 4.95
N GLU A 94 9.69 -10.76 5.54
CA GLU A 94 10.21 -11.93 4.84
C GLU A 94 9.25 -12.52 3.78
N TRP A 95 7.93 -12.27 3.90
CA TRP A 95 6.93 -12.73 2.94
C TRP A 95 6.72 -11.77 1.77
N LEU A 96 7.33 -10.59 1.79
CA LEU A 96 7.12 -9.54 0.79
C LEU A 96 7.40 -10.02 -0.64
N THR A 97 8.54 -10.68 -0.86
CA THR A 97 8.93 -11.18 -2.18
C THR A 97 7.96 -12.25 -2.69
N LEU A 98 7.49 -13.13 -1.80
CA LEU A 98 6.51 -14.16 -2.16
C LEU A 98 5.15 -13.54 -2.52
N TYR A 99 4.72 -12.53 -1.76
CA TYR A 99 3.48 -11.81 -2.02
C TYR A 99 3.53 -11.07 -3.35
N LEU A 100 4.65 -10.40 -3.65
CA LEU A 100 4.86 -9.68 -4.91
C LEU A 100 5.06 -10.58 -6.13
N ALA A 101 5.48 -11.84 -5.95
CA ALA A 101 5.63 -12.79 -7.03
C ALA A 101 4.28 -13.27 -7.61
N GLN A 102 3.17 -13.00 -6.93
CA GLN A 102 1.83 -13.38 -7.40
C GLN A 102 1.46 -12.57 -8.66
N HIS A 103 1.07 -13.28 -9.73
CA HIS A 103 0.64 -12.62 -10.96
C HIS A 103 -0.68 -11.88 -10.74
N ARG A 104 -0.61 -10.56 -10.66
CA ARG A 104 -1.75 -9.68 -10.42
C ARG A 104 -1.57 -8.35 -11.14
N ALA A 105 -2.67 -7.78 -11.63
CA ALA A 105 -2.72 -6.39 -12.07
C ALA A 105 -3.22 -5.54 -10.91
N VAL A 106 -2.43 -4.54 -10.50
CA VAL A 106 -2.76 -3.64 -9.39
C VAL A 106 -2.63 -2.21 -9.89
N ILE A 107 -3.62 -1.37 -9.57
CA ILE A 107 -3.55 0.07 -9.82
C ILE A 107 -2.64 0.69 -8.77
N ILE A 108 -1.75 1.60 -9.19
CA ILE A 108 -0.99 2.43 -8.27
C ILE A 108 -1.76 3.74 -8.06
N PRO A 109 -2.37 3.97 -6.89
CA PRO A 109 -3.07 5.20 -6.55
C PRO A 109 -2.11 6.39 -6.56
N ASP A 110 -2.52 7.52 -7.11
CA ASP A 110 -1.73 8.76 -7.11
C ASP A 110 -1.72 9.41 -5.71
N ASP A 111 -0.90 8.85 -4.83
CA ASP A 111 -0.76 9.27 -3.45
C ASP A 111 0.72 9.34 -3.08
N ALA A 112 1.20 10.55 -2.74
CA ALA A 112 2.60 10.79 -2.47
C ALA A 112 3.13 10.02 -1.24
N LYS A 113 2.29 9.80 -0.22
CA LYS A 113 2.65 9.02 0.97
C LYS A 113 2.83 7.55 0.59
N LEU A 114 1.92 7.01 -0.23
CA LEU A 114 2.00 5.66 -0.76
C LEU A 114 3.23 5.47 -1.64
N HIS A 115 3.47 6.36 -2.61
CA HIS A 115 4.64 6.26 -3.48
C HIS A 115 5.94 6.23 -2.68
N ARG A 116 6.08 7.10 -1.67
CA ARG A 116 7.28 7.12 -0.82
C ARG A 116 7.41 5.84 0.01
N ASN A 117 6.30 5.31 0.53
CA ASN A 117 6.30 4.04 1.25
C ASN A 117 6.69 2.87 0.33
N LEU A 118 6.11 2.79 -0.87
CA LEU A 118 6.44 1.75 -1.85
C LEU A 118 7.92 1.78 -2.22
N LEU A 119 8.48 2.95 -2.51
CA LEU A 119 9.91 3.06 -2.82
C LEU A 119 10.79 2.57 -1.66
N ARG A 120 10.46 2.89 -0.41
CA ARG A 120 11.18 2.38 0.77
C ARG A 120 11.04 0.86 0.92
N TRP A 121 9.83 0.34 0.80
CA TRP A 121 9.55 -1.09 0.95
C TRP A 121 10.23 -1.93 -0.13
N TYR A 122 10.19 -1.48 -1.38
CA TYR A 122 10.87 -2.14 -2.50
C TYR A 122 12.40 -2.04 -2.39
N SER A 123 12.94 -0.90 -1.92
CA SER A 123 14.38 -0.74 -1.67
C SER A 123 14.89 -1.80 -0.69
N ALA A 124 14.19 -1.95 0.43
CA ALA A 124 14.54 -2.92 1.46
C ALA A 124 14.42 -4.37 0.97
N GLY A 125 13.42 -4.67 0.13
CA GLY A 125 13.29 -5.96 -0.53
C GLY A 125 14.30 -6.21 -1.66
N ARG A 126 15.13 -5.21 -2.01
CA ARG A 126 16.01 -5.20 -3.20
C ARG A 126 15.24 -5.46 -4.51
N LEU A 127 13.99 -5.02 -4.55
CA LEU A 127 13.08 -5.13 -5.69
C LEU A 127 12.96 -3.77 -6.41
N GLY A 128 12.59 -3.81 -7.69
CA GLY A 128 12.27 -2.60 -8.46
C GLY A 128 10.78 -2.43 -8.68
N ILE A 129 10.34 -1.17 -8.80
CA ILE A 129 9.00 -0.76 -9.20
C ILE A 129 9.14 0.33 -10.28
N PRO A 130 9.40 -0.05 -11.56
CA PRO A 130 9.74 0.89 -12.62
C PRO A 130 8.64 1.93 -12.89
N GLU A 131 7.39 1.64 -12.54
CA GLU A 131 6.25 2.55 -12.65
C GLU A 131 6.44 3.82 -11.82
N LEU A 132 7.25 3.76 -10.75
CA LEU A 132 7.57 4.91 -9.89
C LEU A 132 8.96 5.50 -10.18
N LEU A 133 9.54 5.26 -11.36
CA LEU A 133 10.88 5.78 -11.69
C LEU A 133 10.98 7.31 -11.58
N ASP A 134 9.97 8.05 -12.05
CA ASP A 134 10.00 9.51 -11.99
C ASP A 134 9.90 10.04 -10.55
N TYR A 135 9.13 9.36 -9.69
CA TYR A 135 9.13 9.64 -8.25
C TYR A 135 10.48 9.29 -7.60
N ALA A 136 11.11 8.18 -7.99
CA ALA A 136 12.44 7.80 -7.48
C ALA A 136 13.53 8.80 -7.90
N ARG A 137 13.44 9.39 -9.10
CA ARG A 137 14.31 10.49 -9.55
C ARG A 137 14.09 11.74 -8.70
N SER A 138 12.84 12.14 -8.53
CA SER A 138 12.47 13.31 -7.73
C SER A 138 12.93 13.14 -6.27
N TRP A 139 12.77 11.93 -5.70
CA TRP A 139 13.24 11.62 -4.35
C TRP A 139 14.76 11.70 -4.24
N ARG A 140 15.51 11.18 -5.21
CA ARG A 140 16.98 11.28 -5.25
C ARG A 140 17.47 12.72 -5.39
N GLU A 141 16.75 13.56 -6.13
CA GLU A 141 17.09 14.98 -6.27
C GLU A 141 16.84 15.75 -4.97
N ALA A 142 15.75 15.45 -4.27
CA ALA A 142 15.42 16.07 -2.99
C ALA A 142 16.31 15.58 -1.84
N GLU A 143 16.71 14.31 -1.85
CA GLU A 143 17.49 13.65 -0.79
C GLU A 143 18.70 12.91 -1.39
N SER A 144 19.72 13.65 -1.82
CA SER A 144 20.90 13.08 -2.52
C SER A 144 21.69 12.08 -1.69
N ASP A 145 21.66 12.23 -0.36
CA ASP A 145 22.43 11.42 0.59
C ASP A 145 21.66 10.18 1.05
N ASN A 146 20.41 10.02 0.61
CA ASN A 146 19.56 8.90 0.99
C ASN A 146 19.91 7.65 0.15
N GLU A 147 20.42 6.62 0.81
CA GLU A 147 20.81 5.36 0.16
C GLU A 147 19.63 4.68 -0.56
N ASP A 148 18.43 4.68 0.05
CA ASP A 148 17.24 4.08 -0.56
C ASP A 148 16.83 4.81 -1.82
N ALA A 149 16.95 6.14 -1.84
CA ALA A 149 16.65 6.94 -3.03
C ALA A 149 17.62 6.61 -4.17
N LEU A 150 18.91 6.41 -3.86
CA LEU A 150 19.91 5.96 -4.83
C LEU A 150 19.62 4.54 -5.35
N ILE A 151 19.34 3.60 -4.45
CA ILE A 151 19.03 2.21 -4.79
C ILE A 151 17.82 2.16 -5.73
N MET A 152 16.71 2.80 -5.35
CA MET A 152 15.49 2.76 -6.16
C MET A 152 15.67 3.42 -7.51
N ASN A 153 16.32 4.59 -7.55
CA ASN A 153 16.59 5.27 -8.82
C ASN A 153 17.41 4.41 -9.78
N THR A 154 18.51 3.83 -9.29
CA THR A 154 19.42 3.02 -10.11
C THR A 154 18.78 1.69 -10.54
N HIS A 155 18.09 1.02 -9.64
CA HIS A 155 17.44 -0.25 -9.93
C HIS A 155 16.28 -0.08 -10.93
N ASN A 156 15.40 0.90 -10.71
CA ASN A 156 14.28 1.18 -11.62
C ASN A 156 14.79 1.63 -13.00
N ALA A 157 15.81 2.49 -13.06
CA ALA A 157 16.40 2.89 -14.33
C ALA A 157 17.00 1.70 -15.09
N SER A 158 17.66 0.76 -14.39
CA SER A 158 18.19 -0.46 -15.00
C SER A 158 17.09 -1.34 -15.60
N ILE A 159 15.96 -1.48 -14.92
CA ILE A 159 14.81 -2.26 -15.42
C ILE A 159 14.27 -1.62 -16.70
N VAL A 160 14.05 -0.31 -16.71
CA VAL A 160 13.52 0.41 -17.87
C VAL A 160 14.46 0.32 -19.07
N GLU A 161 15.77 0.49 -18.87
CA GLU A 161 16.75 0.37 -19.96
C GLU A 161 16.82 -1.05 -20.53
N LYS A 162 16.76 -2.09 -19.68
CA LYS A 162 16.69 -3.48 -20.15
C LYS A 162 15.41 -3.75 -20.95
N ALA A 163 14.27 -3.25 -20.49
CA ALA A 163 12.99 -3.39 -21.19
C ALA A 163 13.04 -2.69 -22.56
N LYS A 164 13.62 -1.49 -22.64
CA LYS A 164 13.81 -0.75 -23.88
C LYS A 164 14.71 -1.50 -24.86
N ALA A 165 15.82 -2.07 -24.39
CA ALA A 165 16.71 -2.88 -25.22
C ALA A 165 16.00 -4.14 -25.75
N CYS A 166 15.22 -4.84 -24.92
CA CYS A 166 14.41 -5.97 -25.35
C CYS A 166 13.40 -5.58 -26.43
N TRP A 167 12.71 -4.44 -26.25
CA TRP A 167 11.77 -3.94 -27.25
C TRP A 167 12.44 -3.58 -28.58
N GLN A 168 13.58 -2.88 -28.53
CA GLN A 168 14.35 -2.55 -29.73
C GLN A 168 14.80 -3.82 -30.48
N ASN A 169 15.26 -4.84 -29.75
CA ASN A 169 15.62 -6.13 -30.34
C ASN A 169 14.42 -6.81 -31.00
N PHE A 170 13.26 -6.81 -30.34
CA PHE A 170 12.03 -7.36 -30.91
C PHE A 170 11.62 -6.63 -32.20
N VAL A 171 11.64 -5.30 -32.21
CA VAL A 171 11.29 -4.49 -33.40
C VAL A 171 12.25 -4.74 -34.57
N THR A 172 13.53 -4.96 -34.28
CA THR A 172 14.57 -5.13 -35.31
C THR A 172 14.71 -6.56 -35.83
N THR A 173 14.44 -7.56 -34.98
CA THR A 173 14.71 -8.98 -35.31
C THR A 173 13.47 -9.87 -35.34
N GLY A 174 12.33 -9.40 -34.84
CA GLY A 174 11.11 -10.19 -34.69
C GLY A 174 11.15 -11.24 -33.57
N ALA A 175 12.22 -11.31 -32.78
CA ALA A 175 12.39 -12.27 -31.70
C ALA A 175 12.17 -11.63 -30.32
N SER A 176 11.26 -12.20 -29.52
CA SER A 176 10.87 -11.67 -28.21
C SER A 176 11.78 -12.10 -27.04
N ILE A 177 12.82 -12.91 -27.30
CA ILE A 177 13.64 -13.54 -26.27
C ILE A 177 15.11 -13.14 -26.47
N PRO A 178 15.79 -12.56 -25.46
CA PRO A 178 17.23 -12.33 -25.57
C PRO A 178 17.93 -13.69 -25.73
N PRO A 179 18.95 -13.82 -26.62
CA PRO A 179 19.70 -15.06 -26.70
C PRO A 179 20.26 -15.39 -25.31
N PRO A 180 20.23 -16.67 -24.87
CA PRO A 180 20.71 -17.04 -23.56
C PRO A 180 22.14 -16.54 -23.40
N ARG A 181 22.41 -15.84 -22.29
CA ARG A 181 23.77 -15.43 -21.92
C ARG A 181 24.64 -16.67 -21.99
N ARG A 182 25.54 -16.76 -22.98
CA ARG A 182 26.63 -17.73 -22.95
C ARG A 182 27.44 -17.40 -21.70
N MET A 183 27.39 -18.29 -20.71
CA MET A 183 28.43 -18.34 -19.68
C MET A 183 29.72 -18.72 -20.41
N LEU A 184 30.64 -17.76 -20.47
CA LEU A 184 32.06 -18.00 -20.68
C LEU A 184 32.76 -17.67 -19.36
#